data_AF-A0A482DTQ2-F1
#
_entry.id   AF-A0A482DTQ2-F1
#
_cell.length_a   1.000
_cell.length_b   1.000
_cell.length_c   1.000
_cell.angle_alpha   90.00
_cell.angle_beta   90.00
_cell.angle_gamma   90.00
#
_symmetry.space_group_name_H-M   'P 1'
#
loop_
_entity.id
_entity.type
_entity.pdbx_description
1 polymer ?
#
loop_
_entity_poly.entity_id
_entity_poly.type
_entity_poly.pdbx_seq_one_letter_code
_entity_poly.pdbx_strand_id
1 'polypeptide(L)'
;MDFETRKKDNEILEPLCLCLYDGKEKKVYKIDDYENPNEMVKDGIGFLMKRKYYGWKVYFHNFSSFDGVFLLRLLAEMGNVKKPIIKDNKMIEIRFNFGRKATIHFHDSYLMLPVSQKKIRNCI
;
A
#
# COMPACT_ATOMS: atom_id res chain seq x y z
N MET A 1 -3.36 0.40 -6.09
CA MET A 1 -1.96 0.41 -5.63
C MET A 1 -1.47 -1.01 -5.64
N ASP A 2 -0.24 -1.23 -6.06
CA ASP A 2 0.32 -2.57 -6.19
C ASP A 2 1.84 -2.58 -5.94
N PHE A 3 2.34 -3.68 -5.37
CA PHE A 3 3.75 -3.91 -5.16
C PHE A 3 4.24 -5.06 -6.03
N GLU A 4 5.32 -4.83 -6.77
CA GLU A 4 6.14 -5.91 -7.27
C GLU A 4 7.14 -6.29 -6.18
N THR A 5 7.21 -7.57 -5.83
CA THR A 5 8.06 -8.06 -4.74
C THR A 5 8.95 -9.21 -5.23
N ARG A 6 10.14 -9.33 -4.64
CA ARG A 6 10.97 -10.53 -4.75
C ARG A 6 11.05 -11.24 -3.40
N LYS A 7 11.17 -12.56 -3.44
CA LYS A 7 11.56 -13.34 -2.26
C LYS A 7 13.07 -13.21 -2.06
N LYS A 8 13.48 -12.80 -0.86
CA LYS A 8 14.87 -12.96 -0.40
C LYS A 8 15.06 -14.38 0.15
N ASP A 9 16.33 -14.76 0.34
CA ASP A 9 16.75 -16.10 0.79
C ASP A 9 16.06 -16.59 2.08
N ASN A 10 15.53 -15.67 2.89
CA ASN A 10 14.81 -15.98 4.14
C ASN A 10 13.28 -16.01 4.00
N GLU A 11 12.73 -16.18 2.79
CA GLU A 11 11.28 -16.10 2.48
C GLU A 11 10.64 -14.73 2.79
N ILE A 12 11.43 -13.72 3.13
CA ILE A 12 10.98 -12.34 3.34
C ILE A 12 10.71 -11.71 1.97
N LEU A 13 9.52 -11.15 1.80
CA LEU A 13 9.15 -10.39 0.60
C LEU A 13 9.74 -8.98 0.66
N GLU A 14 10.54 -8.63 -0.33
CA GLU A 14 11.10 -7.30 -0.51
C GLU A 14 10.41 -6.58 -1.67
N PRO A 15 9.86 -5.36 -1.47
CA PRO A 15 9.26 -4.61 -2.55
C PRO A 15 10.33 -4.02 -3.48
N LEU A 16 10.19 -4.29 -4.78
CA LEU A 16 11.04 -3.80 -5.86
C LEU A 16 10.42 -2.63 -6.61
N CYS A 17 9.10 -2.59 -6.70
CA CYS A 17 8.40 -1.53 -7.38
C CYS A 17 7.06 -1.26 -6.69
N LEU A 18 6.68 0.01 -6.65
CA LEU A 18 5.40 0.46 -6.17
C LEU A 18 4.68 1.24 -7.27
N CYS A 19 3.48 0.79 -7.61
CA CYS A 19 2.62 1.42 -8.61
C CYS A 19 1.37 2.02 -7.95
N LEU A 20 1.11 3.29 -8.28
CA LEU A 20 -0.05 4.07 -7.83
C LEU A 20 -0.82 4.57 -9.06
N TYR A 21 -2.14 4.50 -8.98
CA TYR A 21 -3.04 5.10 -9.97
C TYR A 21 -4.21 5.74 -9.24
N ASP A 22 -4.44 7.03 -9.48
CA ASP A 22 -5.50 7.80 -8.82
C ASP A 22 -6.73 8.04 -9.70
N GLY A 23 -6.80 7.38 -10.86
CA GLY A 23 -7.82 7.59 -11.89
C GLY A 23 -7.44 8.61 -12.95
N LYS A 24 -6.35 9.36 -12.77
CA LYS A 24 -5.82 10.34 -13.73
C LYS A 24 -4.32 10.19 -13.95
N GLU A 25 -3.56 10.13 -12.86
CA GLU A 25 -2.11 10.04 -12.85
C GLU A 25 -1.68 8.64 -12.44
N LYS A 26 -0.75 8.06 -13.21
CA LYS A 26 0.01 6.87 -12.83
C LYS A 26 1.36 7.32 -12.26
N LYS A 27 1.73 6.82 -11.09
CA LYS A 27 3.05 6.99 -10.49
C LYS A 27 3.67 5.62 -10.25
N VAL A 28 4.95 5.52 -10.59
CA VAL A 28 5.73 4.29 -10.47
C VAL A 28 7.00 4.65 -9.75
N TYR A 29 7.32 3.87 -8.73
CA TYR A 29 8.49 4.02 -7.88
C TYR A 29 9.27 2.72 -7.96
N LYS A 30 10.53 2.76 -8.41
CA LYS A 30 11.36 1.56 -8.58
C LYS A 30 12.50 1.58 -7.57
N ILE A 31 12.85 0.42 -7.04
CA ILE A 31 13.92 0.29 -6.04
C ILE A 31 15.27 0.82 -6.54
N ASP A 32 15.52 0.78 -7.85
CA ASP A 32 16.75 1.29 -8.47
C ASP A 32 16.94 2.81 -8.24
N ASP A 33 15.84 3.54 -7.98
CA ASP A 33 15.85 4.98 -7.71
C ASP A 33 16.02 5.32 -6.22
N TYR A 34 16.10 4.31 -5.33
CA TYR A 34 16.13 4.49 -3.87
C TYR A 34 17.23 3.65 -3.22
N GLU A 35 17.78 4.15 -2.11
CA GLU A 35 18.80 3.41 -1.35
C GLU A 35 18.24 2.13 -0.72
N ASN A 36 16.95 2.12 -0.37
CA ASN A 36 16.30 0.99 0.26
C ASN A 36 14.77 0.98 0.01
N PRO A 37 14.10 -0.18 0.21
CA PRO A 37 12.68 -0.30 -0.05
C PRO A 37 11.80 0.54 0.89
N ASN A 38 12.27 0.88 2.08
CA ASN A 38 11.49 1.70 3.03
C ASN A 38 11.30 3.12 2.48
N GLU A 39 12.36 3.72 1.94
CA GLU A 39 12.30 5.07 1.37
C GLU A 39 11.41 5.11 0.11
N MET A 40 11.51 4.10 -0.75
CA MET A 40 10.61 3.96 -1.91
C MET A 40 9.14 3.94 -1.49
N VAL A 41 8.82 3.15 -0.48
CA VAL A 41 7.44 3.00 0.02
C VAL A 41 6.98 4.27 0.73
N LYS A 42 7.85 4.91 1.53
CA LYS A 42 7.56 6.18 2.21
C LYS A 42 7.26 7.28 1.22
N ASP A 43 8.00 7.39 0.11
CA ASP A 43 7.75 8.40 -0.92
C ASP A 43 6.41 8.15 -1.64
N GLY A 44 6.10 6.89 -1.97
CA GLY A 44 4.81 6.53 -2.53
C GLY A 44 3.63 6.80 -1.59
N ILE A 45 3.78 6.55 -0.28
CA ILE A 45 2.77 6.93 0.72
C ILE A 45 2.71 8.47 0.85
N GLY A 46 3.85 9.15 0.81
CA GLY A 46 3.96 10.61 0.84
C GLY A 46 3.20 11.27 -0.32
N PHE A 47 3.20 10.63 -1.50
CA PHE A 47 2.36 11.06 -2.61
C PHE A 47 0.87 11.04 -2.27
N LEU A 48 0.41 10.01 -1.54
CA LEU A 48 -0.97 9.90 -1.04
C LEU A 48 -1.25 10.86 0.12
N MET A 49 -0.24 11.33 0.85
CA MET A 49 -0.37 12.30 1.95
C MET A 49 -0.61 13.75 1.48
N LYS A 50 -1.19 13.93 0.29
CA LYS A 50 -1.60 15.24 -0.23
C LYS A 50 -3.06 15.53 0.10
N ARG A 51 -3.39 16.81 0.27
CA ARG A 51 -4.76 17.29 0.53
C ARG A 51 -5.80 16.74 -0.46
N LYS A 52 -5.43 16.53 -1.73
CA LYS A 52 -6.33 15.96 -2.75
C LYS A 52 -6.85 14.55 -2.43
N TYR A 53 -6.14 13.81 -1.58
CA TYR A 53 -6.43 12.41 -1.24
C TYR A 53 -7.01 12.22 0.17
N TYR A 54 -7.38 13.31 0.86
CA TYR A 54 -7.96 13.20 2.19
C TYR A 54 -9.31 12.45 2.13
N GLY A 55 -9.46 11.43 2.97
CA GLY A 55 -10.65 10.56 3.01
C GLY A 55 -10.70 9.53 1.89
N TRP A 56 -9.67 9.42 1.04
CA TRP A 56 -9.68 8.46 -0.06
C TRP A 56 -9.54 7.02 0.43
N LYS A 57 -10.16 6.13 -0.33
CA LYS A 57 -10.01 4.68 -0.21
C LYS A 57 -8.97 4.22 -1.21
N VAL A 58 -7.82 3.79 -0.70
CA VAL A 58 -6.72 3.25 -1.50
C VAL A 58 -6.86 1.74 -1.51
N TYR A 59 -7.11 1.20 -2.70
CA TYR A 59 -7.20 -0.23 -2.91
C TYR A 59 -5.82 -0.79 -3.21
N PHE A 60 -5.43 -1.77 -2.41
CA PHE A 60 -4.15 -2.45 -2.51
C PHE A 60 -4.38 -3.87 -3.03
N HIS A 61 -3.65 -4.29 -4.06
CA HIS A 61 -3.70 -5.67 -4.52
C HIS A 61 -2.85 -6.55 -3.60
N ASN A 62 -3.46 -7.57 -3.01
CA ASN A 62 -2.78 -8.60 -2.23
C ASN A 62 -2.09 -8.12 -0.93
N PHE A 63 -2.66 -7.11 -0.28
CA PHE A 63 -2.14 -6.56 0.96
C PHE A 63 -2.12 -7.57 2.13
N SER A 64 -3.07 -8.50 2.16
CA SER A 64 -3.15 -9.54 3.18
C SER A 64 -2.12 -10.68 3.04
N SER A 65 -1.52 -10.86 1.86
CA SER A 65 -0.46 -11.87 1.64
C SER A 65 0.93 -11.27 1.57
N PHE A 66 1.05 -9.96 1.31
CA PHE A 66 2.28 -9.22 1.58
C PHE A 66 2.50 -9.18 3.09
N ASP A 67 3.75 -9.03 3.54
CA ASP A 67 4.07 -8.90 4.97
C ASP A 67 3.43 -7.61 5.52
N GLY A 68 2.15 -7.65 5.88
CA GLY A 68 1.39 -6.50 6.34
C GLY A 68 2.01 -5.83 7.56
N VAL A 69 2.88 -6.55 8.28
CA VAL A 69 3.71 -6.01 9.36
C VAL A 69 4.71 -4.99 8.83
N PHE A 70 5.32 -5.22 7.67
CA PHE A 70 6.22 -4.28 7.02
C PHE A 70 5.51 -2.95 6.71
N LEU A 71 4.36 -3.00 6.04
CA LEU A 71 3.61 -1.78 5.71
C LEU A 71 3.07 -1.10 6.97
N LEU A 72 2.57 -1.87 7.94
CA LEU A 72 2.06 -1.33 9.20
C LEU A 72 3.15 -0.59 9.97
N ARG A 73 4.36 -1.16 10.02
CA ARG A 73 5.53 -0.52 10.64
C ARG A 73 5.86 0.80 9.95
N LEU A 74 5.94 0.82 8.62
CA LEU A 74 6.24 2.05 7.88
C LEU A 74 5.16 3.13 8.06
N LEU A 75 3.89 2.74 8.02
CA LEU A 75 2.79 3.67 8.28
C LEU A 75 2.84 4.21 9.72
N ALA A 76 3.21 3.38 10.70
CA ALA A 76 3.36 3.82 12.09
C ALA A 76 4.55 4.77 12.29
N GLU A 77 5.61 4.66 11.49
CA GLU A 77 6.72 5.63 11.49
C GLU A 77 6.31 6.99 10.89
N MET A 78 5.40 6.99 9.89
CA MET A 78 4.98 8.21 9.18
C MET A 78 3.82 8.97 9.85
N GLY A 79 3.07 8.32 10.74
CA GLY A 79 1.88 8.90 11.33
C GLY A 79 1.16 7.96 12.28
N ASN A 80 -0.12 8.24 12.56
CA ASN A 80 -0.88 7.48 13.53
C ASN A 80 -1.77 6.44 12.84
N VAL A 81 -1.38 5.18 12.94
CA VAL A 81 -2.16 4.05 12.43
C VAL A 81 -3.18 3.62 13.48
N LYS A 82 -4.45 3.62 13.11
CA LYS A 82 -5.49 3.00 13.95
C LYS A 82 -5.40 1.48 13.85
N LYS A 83 -5.90 0.79 14.87
CA LYS A 83 -5.95 -0.67 14.91
C LYS A 83 -6.48 -1.24 13.58
N PRO A 84 -5.69 -2.08 12.89
CA PRO A 84 -6.12 -2.68 11.64
C PRO A 84 -7.37 -3.54 11.87
N ILE A 85 -8.25 -3.58 10.88
CA ILE A 85 -9.42 -4.46 10.90
C ILE A 85 -8.99 -5.79 10.31
N ILE A 86 -8.99 -6.83 11.15
CA ILE A 86 -8.66 -8.19 10.79
C ILE A 86 -9.95 -9.00 10.81
N LYS A 87 -10.20 -9.76 9.74
CA LYS A 87 -11.31 -10.70 9.64
C LYS A 87 -10.78 -11.99 9.03
N ASP A 88 -11.15 -13.13 9.59
CA ASP A 88 -10.73 -14.46 9.11
C ASP A 88 -9.20 -14.60 8.97
N ASN A 89 -8.46 -14.09 9.97
CA ASN A 89 -6.98 -14.00 10.00
C ASN A 89 -6.34 -13.18 8.87
N LYS A 90 -7.13 -12.41 8.12
CA LYS A 90 -6.63 -11.54 7.05
C LYS A 90 -6.89 -10.08 7.36
N MET A 91 -5.90 -9.24 7.09
CA MET A 91 -6.02 -7.80 7.28
C MET A 91 -6.83 -7.19 6.13
N ILE A 92 -7.98 -6.60 6.44
CA ILE A 92 -8.91 -6.06 5.43
C ILE A 92 -8.73 -4.56 5.27
N GLU A 93 -8.58 -3.83 6.38
CA GLU A 93 -8.51 -2.37 6.38
C GLU A 93 -7.44 -1.86 7.33
N ILE A 94 -6.64 -0.91 6.87
CA ILE A 94 -5.83 -0.03 7.71
C ILE A 94 -6.34 1.40 7.57
N ARG A 95 -6.60 2.05 8.71
CA ARG A 95 -6.87 3.48 8.75
C ARG A 95 -5.63 4.23 9.19
N PHE A 96 -5.07 4.99 8.27
CA PHE A 96 -3.89 5.81 8.50
C PHE A 96 -4.31 7.27 8.69
N ASN A 97 -4.04 7.84 9.87
CA ASN A 97 -4.23 9.27 10.10
C ASN A 97 -2.88 9.98 10.09
N PHE A 98 -2.84 11.11 9.41
CA PHE A 98 -1.66 11.96 9.36
C PHE A 98 -2.04 13.43 9.51
N GLY A 99 -1.13 14.22 10.07
CA GLY A 99 -1.39 15.62 10.41
C GLY A 99 -2.58 15.81 11.35
N ARG A 100 -3.28 16.96 11.23
CA ARG A 100 -4.35 17.35 12.16
C ARG A 100 -5.70 16.64 11.94
N LYS A 101 -6.07 16.33 10.68
CA LYS A 101 -7.39 15.76 10.33
C LYS A 101 -7.39 14.90 9.06
N ALA A 102 -6.23 14.52 8.53
CA ALA A 102 -6.17 13.74 7.30
C ALA A 102 -6.25 12.25 7.61
N THR A 103 -7.12 11.53 6.90
CA THR A 103 -7.26 10.08 7.03
C THR A 103 -7.22 9.46 5.64
N ILE A 104 -6.46 8.38 5.47
CA ILE A 104 -6.49 7.50 4.30
C ILE A 104 -6.93 6.12 4.78
N HIS A 105 -7.80 5.50 3.97
CA HIS A 105 -8.27 4.15 4.21
C HIS A 105 -7.61 3.22 3.21
N PHE A 106 -6.70 2.36 3.67
CA PHE A 106 -6.15 1.29 2.85
C PHE A 106 -7.03 0.07 2.96
N HIS A 107 -7.47 -0.46 1.82
CA HIS A 107 -8.31 -1.65 1.73
C HIS A 107 -7.61 -2.72 0.88
N ASP A 108 -7.67 -3.98 1.33
CA ASP A 108 -7.30 -5.09 0.45
C ASP A 108 -8.39 -5.31 -0.60
N SER A 109 -8.06 -5.01 -1.85
CA SER A 109 -8.93 -5.23 -3.01
C SER A 109 -9.28 -6.71 -3.23
N TYR A 110 -8.38 -7.63 -2.86
CA TYR A 110 -8.55 -9.07 -3.04
C TYR A 110 -9.66 -9.64 -2.15
N LEU A 111 -9.83 -9.09 -0.94
CA LEU A 111 -10.84 -9.53 0.03
C LEU A 111 -12.18 -8.84 -0.16
N MET A 112 -12.20 -7.67 -0.81
CA MET A 112 -13.40 -6.86 -1.01
C MET A 112 -14.08 -7.09 -2.37
N LEU A 113 -13.37 -7.58 -3.38
CA LEU A 113 -13.90 -7.83 -4.72
C LEU A 113 -13.69 -9.30 -5.13
N PRO A 114 -14.67 -10.20 -4.93
CA PRO A 114 -14.59 -11.59 -5.39
C PRO A 114 -14.62 -11.74 -6.92
N VAL A 115 -14.70 -10.64 -7.69
CA VAL A 115 -14.87 -10.68 -9.15
C VAL A 115 -13.89 -9.72 -9.82
N SER A 116 -13.07 -10.28 -10.72
CA SER A 116 -12.24 -9.61 -11.74
C SER A 116 -10.77 -9.27 -11.42
N GLN A 117 -9.99 -10.28 -11.05
CA GLN A 117 -8.52 -10.26 -11.24
C GLN A 117 -8.09 -10.06 -12.72
N LYS A 118 -9.02 -10.17 -13.68
CA LYS A 118 -8.73 -10.07 -15.12
C LYS A 118 -8.60 -8.64 -15.67
N LYS A 119 -9.09 -7.61 -14.97
CA LYS A 119 -9.20 -6.25 -15.55
C LYS A 119 -8.15 -5.24 -15.06
N ILE A 120 -7.38 -5.57 -14.03
CA ILE A 120 -6.32 -4.71 -13.47
C ILE A 120 -4.95 -5.37 -13.72
N ARG A 121 -4.71 -5.80 -14.96
CA ARG A 121 -3.41 -6.34 -15.40
C ARG A 121 -2.65 -5.41 -16.34
N ASN A 122 -3.20 -4.24 -16.66
CA ASN A 122 -2.57 -3.26 -17.55
C ASN A 122 -1.71 -2.24 -16.78
N CYS A 123 -0.83 -2.75 -15.93
CA CYS A 123 0.30 -1.98 -15.39
C CYS A 123 1.60 -2.75 -15.57
N ILE A 124 1.77 -3.36 -16.75
CA ILE A 124 3.06 -3.72 -17.33
C ILE A 124 3.03 -3.15 -18.75
#